data_AF-A0A935RTJ9-F1
#
_entry.id   AF-A0A935RTJ9-F1
#
_cell.length_a   1.000
_cell.length_b   1.000
_cell.length_c   1.000
_cell.angle_alpha   90.00
_cell.angle_beta   90.00
_cell.angle_gamma   90.00
#
_symmetry.space_group_name_H-M   'P 1'
#
loop_
_entity.id
_entity.type
_entity.pdbx_description
1 polymer ?
#
loop_
_entity_poly.entity_id
_entity_poly.type
_entity_poly.pdbx_seq_one_letter_code
_entity_poly.pdbx_strand_id
1 'polypeptide(L)'
;MRIPLQYKFRKVFFSIFIFFCLIIHGFAQQDSFRLAKPVIGEQALAIKVLGIEFTQEQRDSLDGKSIELIYMVDIMGVGQLTEINGVKDSAIQDSIFKSNAPFILFESEIFNGEPKTSIYFLKIFFRNIKRFNQPVIIDRFSFNMLKMEHFDSLALSKTSSGMVLGGMMNQFVGSVSDYLGFGGGMKIDFYYRSKI
;
A
#
# COMPACT_ATOMS: atom_id res chain seq x y z
N MET A 1 9.39 -28.15 -65.36
CA MET A 1 8.05 -27.67 -64.97
C MET A 1 8.22 -26.46 -64.04
N ARG A 2 8.12 -25.24 -64.56
CA ARG A 2 8.32 -24.00 -63.77
C ARG A 2 6.99 -23.59 -63.13
N ILE A 3 6.92 -23.65 -61.81
CA ILE A 3 5.74 -23.21 -61.06
C ILE A 3 5.65 -21.67 -61.22
N PRO A 4 4.50 -21.11 -61.65
CA PRO A 4 4.34 -19.68 -61.88
C PRO A 4 4.60 -18.89 -60.60
N LEU A 5 5.37 -17.79 -60.71
CA LEU A 5 5.85 -16.97 -59.59
C LEU A 5 4.72 -16.49 -58.66
N GLN A 6 3.52 -16.27 -59.22
CA GLN A 6 2.33 -15.86 -58.47
C GLN A 6 1.87 -16.88 -57.42
N TYR A 7 2.12 -18.18 -57.62
CA TYR A 7 1.76 -19.22 -56.66
C TYR A 7 2.66 -19.24 -55.43
N LYS A 8 3.92 -18.80 -55.55
CA LYS A 8 4.85 -18.71 -54.41
C LYS A 8 4.46 -17.55 -53.47
N PHE A 9 4.07 -16.41 -54.02
CA PHE A 9 3.67 -15.24 -53.24
C PHE A 9 2.41 -15.49 -52.40
N ARG A 10 1.39 -16.15 -52.96
CA ARG A 10 0.16 -16.48 -52.21
C ARG A 10 0.43 -17.40 -51.02
N LYS A 11 1.35 -18.37 -51.15
CA LYS A 11 1.69 -19.30 -50.05
C LYS A 11 2.44 -18.62 -48.91
N VAL A 12 3.38 -17.73 -49.23
CA VAL A 12 4.13 -16.98 -48.20
C VAL A 12 3.20 -16.05 -47.43
N PHE A 13 2.32 -15.32 -48.13
CA PHE A 13 1.38 -14.40 -47.50
C PHE A 13 0.38 -15.13 -46.60
N PHE A 14 -0.13 -16.28 -47.05
CA PHE A 14 -1.03 -17.12 -46.25
C PHE A 14 -0.35 -17.68 -45.00
N SER A 15 0.92 -18.08 -45.10
CA SER A 15 1.69 -18.57 -43.95
C SER A 15 1.98 -17.47 -42.93
N ILE A 16 2.28 -16.25 -43.38
CA ILE A 16 2.46 -15.07 -42.50
C ILE A 16 1.14 -14.70 -41.83
N PHE A 17 0.02 -14.75 -42.56
CA PHE A 17 -1.29 -14.46 -42.01
C PHE A 17 -1.69 -15.46 -40.92
N ILE A 18 -1.49 -16.76 -41.14
CA ILE A 18 -1.73 -17.79 -40.11
C ILE A 18 -0.83 -17.56 -38.89
N PHE A 19 0.45 -17.25 -39.10
CA PHE A 19 1.37 -16.97 -38.01
C PHE A 19 0.93 -15.73 -37.19
N PHE A 20 0.40 -14.70 -37.85
CA PHE A 20 -0.13 -13.51 -37.20
C PHE A 20 -1.43 -13.81 -36.41
N CYS A 21 -2.32 -14.66 -36.93
CA CYS A 21 -3.52 -15.09 -36.21
C CYS A 21 -3.19 -15.91 -34.94
N LEU A 22 -2.09 -16.67 -34.93
CA LEU A 22 -1.68 -17.45 -33.76
C LEU A 22 -1.08 -16.59 -32.65
N ILE A 23 -0.47 -15.44 -32.97
CA ILE A 23 0.11 -14.51 -31.96
C ILE A 23 -1.01 -13.80 -31.14
N ILE A 24 -2.23 -13.69 -31.67
CA ILE A 24 -3.33 -12.95 -31.02
C ILE A 24 -3.93 -13.70 -29.82
N HIS A 25 -3.64 -14.99 -29.63
CA HIS A 25 -4.23 -15.80 -28.54
C HIS A 25 -3.45 -15.74 -27.21
N GLY A 26 -2.43 -14.88 -27.09
CA GLY A 26 -1.51 -14.83 -25.93
C GLY A 26 -1.86 -13.85 -24.80
N PHE A 27 -2.91 -13.05 -24.91
CA PHE A 27 -3.40 -12.14 -23.87
C PHE A 27 -4.89 -12.47 -23.63
N ALA A 28 -5.47 -12.62 -22.45
CA ALA A 28 -5.00 -12.50 -21.08
C ALA A 28 -6.11 -13.14 -20.22
N GLN A 29 -5.92 -14.39 -19.79
CA GLN A 29 -6.66 -14.93 -18.65
C GLN A 29 -5.88 -14.57 -17.39
N GLN A 30 -5.92 -13.28 -17.04
CA GLN A 30 -5.50 -12.86 -15.71
C GLN A 30 -6.74 -13.05 -14.84
N ASP A 31 -6.77 -14.10 -14.03
CA ASP A 31 -7.77 -14.25 -12.98
C ASP A 31 -7.75 -12.97 -12.14
N SER A 32 -8.75 -12.13 -12.36
CA SER A 32 -8.92 -10.86 -11.68
C SER A 32 -9.49 -11.13 -10.30
N PHE A 33 -8.67 -11.75 -9.47
CA PHE A 33 -8.92 -11.91 -8.06
C PHE A 33 -8.36 -10.70 -7.31
N ARG A 34 -9.23 -10.01 -6.58
CA ARG A 34 -8.84 -8.88 -5.73
C ARG A 34 -9.68 -8.89 -4.47
N LEU A 35 -9.04 -8.92 -3.31
CA LEU A 35 -9.73 -8.83 -2.02
C LEU A 35 -10.30 -7.43 -1.79
N ALA A 36 -11.37 -7.36 -1.00
CA ALA A 36 -11.91 -6.10 -0.54
C ALA A 36 -10.90 -5.35 0.32
N LYS A 37 -10.88 -4.02 0.20
CA LYS A 37 -10.01 -3.15 1.01
C LYS A 37 -10.65 -1.77 1.19
N PRO A 38 -10.41 -1.08 2.32
CA PRO A 38 -11.02 0.23 2.57
C PRO A 38 -10.48 1.27 1.57
N VAL A 39 -11.37 2.09 1.00
CA VAL A 39 -10.98 3.14 0.03
C VAL A 39 -10.05 4.18 0.68
N ILE A 40 -10.26 4.47 1.95
CA ILE A 40 -9.44 5.40 2.74
C ILE A 40 -8.09 4.79 3.16
N GLY A 41 -7.87 3.49 2.92
CA GLY A 41 -6.71 2.74 3.40
C GLY A 41 -6.87 2.22 4.83
N GLU A 42 -6.16 1.13 5.13
CA GLU A 42 -6.27 0.41 6.41
C GLU A 42 -5.82 1.27 7.60
N GLN A 43 -4.77 2.07 7.41
CA GLN A 43 -4.25 2.97 8.44
C GLN A 43 -5.25 4.05 8.83
N ALA A 44 -5.91 4.67 7.85
CA ALA A 44 -6.93 5.69 8.12
C ALA A 44 -8.15 5.08 8.83
N LEU A 45 -8.55 3.86 8.43
CA LEU A 45 -9.61 3.12 9.11
C LEU A 45 -9.22 2.80 10.56
N ALA A 46 -7.99 2.36 10.81
CA ALA A 46 -7.49 2.12 12.16
C ALA A 46 -7.44 3.42 13.00
N ILE A 47 -6.99 4.54 12.42
CA ILE A 47 -6.98 5.85 13.10
C ILE A 47 -8.40 6.28 13.50
N LYS A 48 -9.42 5.99 12.68
CA LYS A 48 -10.82 6.30 13.02
C LYS A 48 -11.26 5.63 14.33
N VAL A 49 -10.77 4.42 14.59
CA VAL A 49 -11.07 3.64 15.80
C VAL A 49 -10.16 4.04 16.96
N LEU A 50 -8.88 4.27 16.69
CA LEU A 50 -7.90 4.71 17.71
C LEU A 50 -8.13 6.16 18.17
N GLY A 51 -8.78 6.97 17.35
CA GLY A 51 -9.16 8.36 17.65
C GLY A 51 -10.34 8.49 18.61
N ILE A 52 -10.95 7.38 19.05
CA ILE A 52 -12.00 7.40 20.08
C ILE A 52 -11.38 7.82 21.42
N GLU A 53 -12.00 8.82 22.06
CA GLU A 53 -11.61 9.27 23.39
C GLU A 53 -12.15 8.32 24.46
N PHE A 54 -11.44 7.20 24.66
CA PHE A 54 -11.70 6.29 25.77
C PHE A 54 -11.25 6.90 27.11
N THR A 55 -11.98 6.59 28.18
CA THR A 55 -11.58 6.93 29.56
C THR A 55 -10.30 6.19 29.93
N GLN A 56 -9.63 6.62 31.01
CA GLN A 56 -8.40 5.96 31.45
C GLN A 56 -8.63 4.48 31.81
N GLU A 57 -9.73 4.18 32.49
CA GLU A 57 -10.12 2.82 32.86
C GLU A 57 -10.36 1.95 31.62
N GLN A 58 -11.02 2.52 30.60
CA GLN A 58 -11.24 1.84 29.33
C GLN A 58 -9.91 1.59 28.61
N ARG A 59 -9.00 2.58 28.54
CA ARG A 59 -7.67 2.41 27.93
C ARG A 59 -6.85 1.34 28.63
N ASP A 60 -6.86 1.34 29.96
CA ASP A 60 -6.17 0.32 30.76
C ASP A 60 -6.78 -1.06 30.53
N SER A 61 -8.11 -1.15 30.35
CA SER A 61 -8.79 -2.40 30.00
C SER A 61 -8.45 -2.90 28.59
N LEU A 62 -8.05 -2.00 27.68
CA LEU A 62 -7.69 -2.30 26.30
C LEU A 62 -6.19 -2.60 26.13
N ASP A 63 -5.36 -2.24 27.10
CA ASP A 63 -3.91 -2.38 26.99
C ASP A 63 -3.49 -3.83 26.72
N GLY A 64 -2.65 -4.01 25.70
CA GLY A 64 -2.16 -5.32 25.27
C GLY A 64 -3.22 -6.22 24.64
N LYS A 65 -4.45 -5.72 24.43
CA LYS A 65 -5.51 -6.48 23.77
C LYS A 65 -5.55 -6.18 22.28
N SER A 66 -5.94 -7.20 21.54
CA SER A 66 -6.27 -7.07 20.13
C SER A 66 -7.78 -7.08 19.97
N ILE A 67 -8.31 -6.02 19.37
CA ILE A 67 -9.71 -5.92 18.95
C ILE A 67 -9.76 -6.26 17.46
N GLU A 68 -10.72 -7.07 17.06
CA GLU A 68 -10.98 -7.38 15.66
C GLU A 68 -12.36 -6.84 15.27
N LEU A 69 -12.40 -6.08 14.20
CA LEU A 69 -13.60 -5.48 13.64
C LEU A 69 -13.96 -6.23 12.36
N ILE A 70 -15.19 -6.72 12.28
CA ILE A 70 -15.66 -7.52 11.16
C ILE A 70 -16.66 -6.72 10.35
N TYR A 71 -16.32 -6.44 9.10
CA TYR A 71 -17.16 -5.70 8.18
C TYR A 71 -17.76 -6.63 7.13
N MET A 72 -19.06 -6.49 6.88
CA MET A 72 -19.70 -7.06 5.70
C MET A 72 -19.64 -6.01 4.58
N VAL A 73 -19.02 -6.35 3.46
CA VAL A 73 -18.83 -5.46 2.32
C VAL A 73 -19.69 -5.96 1.17
N ASP A 74 -20.64 -5.14 0.71
CA ASP A 74 -21.51 -5.51 -0.42
C ASP A 74 -20.83 -5.35 -1.80
N ILE A 75 -21.54 -5.74 -2.86
CA ILE A 75 -21.06 -5.62 -4.25
C ILE A 75 -20.75 -4.17 -4.68
N MET A 76 -21.35 -3.19 -4.02
CA MET A 76 -21.15 -1.76 -4.27
C MET A 76 -19.96 -1.19 -3.48
N GLY A 77 -19.33 -2.00 -2.62
CA GLY A 77 -18.25 -1.57 -1.76
C GLY A 77 -18.73 -0.86 -0.49
N VAL A 78 -19.99 -1.00 -0.09
CA VAL A 78 -20.49 -0.46 1.17
C VAL A 78 -20.21 -1.47 2.28
N GLY A 79 -19.30 -1.10 3.18
CA GLY A 79 -18.92 -1.88 4.35
C GLY A 79 -19.71 -1.46 5.58
N GLN A 80 -20.38 -2.43 6.22
CA GLN A 80 -21.08 -2.26 7.49
C GLN A 80 -20.35 -3.05 8.58
N LEU A 81 -20.08 -2.41 9.72
CA LEU A 81 -19.53 -3.09 10.89
C LEU A 81 -20.60 -4.03 11.46
N THR A 82 -20.28 -5.32 11.53
CA THR A 82 -21.21 -6.37 11.97
C THR A 82 -20.89 -6.89 13.36
N GLU A 83 -19.60 -7.08 13.65
CA GLU A 83 -19.14 -7.70 14.90
C GLU A 83 -17.83 -7.08 15.38
N ILE A 84 -17.65 -7.07 16.71
CA ILE A 84 -16.44 -6.61 17.40
C ILE A 84 -15.97 -7.74 18.32
N ASN A 85 -14.82 -8.31 18.01
CA ASN A 85 -14.17 -9.35 18.79
C ASN A 85 -13.05 -8.79 19.67
N GLY A 86 -12.77 -9.44 20.81
CA GLY A 86 -11.64 -9.10 21.71
C GLY A 86 -11.96 -8.15 22.87
N VAL A 87 -13.18 -7.60 22.93
CA VAL A 87 -13.67 -6.73 24.01
C VAL A 87 -15.06 -7.16 24.45
N LYS A 88 -15.30 -7.19 25.77
CA LYS A 88 -16.61 -7.50 26.37
C LYS A 88 -17.36 -6.29 26.94
N ASP A 89 -16.66 -5.16 27.09
CA ASP A 89 -17.25 -3.94 27.62
C ASP A 89 -18.20 -3.32 26.59
N SER A 90 -19.48 -3.22 26.93
CA SER A 90 -20.52 -2.71 26.04
C SER A 90 -20.36 -1.23 25.71
N ALA A 91 -19.80 -0.43 26.61
CA ALA A 91 -19.57 1.00 26.35
C ALA A 91 -18.45 1.16 25.31
N ILE A 92 -17.39 0.36 25.38
CA ILE A 92 -16.32 0.35 24.38
C ILE A 92 -16.87 -0.09 23.01
N GLN A 93 -17.65 -1.18 22.98
CA GLN A 93 -18.28 -1.65 21.74
C GLN A 93 -19.17 -0.57 21.12
N ASP A 94 -20.03 0.08 21.92
CA ASP A 94 -20.92 1.14 21.45
C ASP A 94 -20.15 2.35 20.90
N SER A 95 -19.06 2.77 21.56
CA SER A 95 -18.18 3.82 21.05
C SER A 95 -17.55 3.46 19.70
N ILE A 96 -17.12 2.21 19.53
CA ILE A 96 -16.56 1.70 18.26
C ILE A 96 -17.65 1.64 17.18
N PHE A 97 -18.86 1.15 17.49
CA PHE A 97 -19.97 1.14 16.55
C PHE A 97 -20.34 2.55 16.09
N LYS A 98 -20.45 3.50 17.02
CA LYS A 98 -20.75 4.91 16.73
C LYS A 98 -19.69 5.56 15.84
N SER A 99 -18.40 5.28 16.07
CA SER A 99 -17.35 5.84 15.22
C SER A 99 -17.36 5.26 13.80
N ASN A 100 -17.90 4.06 13.59
CA ASN A 100 -17.98 3.40 12.29
C ASN A 100 -19.30 3.65 11.55
N ALA A 101 -20.30 4.29 12.18
CA ALA A 101 -21.57 4.60 11.56
C ALA A 101 -21.50 5.74 10.53
N PRO A 102 -22.41 5.77 9.52
CA PRO A 102 -23.39 4.72 9.20
C PRO A 102 -22.79 3.57 8.36
N PHE A 103 -21.74 3.83 7.57
CA PHE A 103 -21.03 2.84 6.76
C PHE A 103 -19.62 3.35 6.40
N ILE A 104 -18.81 2.47 5.83
CA ILE A 104 -17.45 2.76 5.33
C ILE A 104 -17.35 2.28 3.90
N LEU A 105 -16.63 3.02 3.06
CA LEU A 105 -16.43 2.65 1.67
C LEU A 105 -15.20 1.74 1.51
N PHE A 106 -15.40 0.66 0.76
CA PHE A 106 -14.42 -0.34 0.37
C PHE A 106 -14.37 -0.44 -1.16
N GLU A 107 -13.23 -0.83 -1.69
CA GLU A 107 -13.21 -1.52 -2.98
C GLU A 107 -13.80 -2.91 -2.76
N SER A 108 -14.79 -3.30 -3.56
CA SER A 108 -15.40 -4.63 -3.46
C SER A 108 -14.42 -5.73 -3.88
N GLU A 109 -14.65 -6.93 -3.33
CA GLU A 109 -13.93 -8.13 -3.76
C GLU A 109 -14.28 -8.42 -5.21
N ILE A 110 -13.28 -8.65 -6.05
CA ILE A 110 -13.47 -9.07 -7.44
C ILE A 110 -13.07 -10.53 -7.53
N PHE A 111 -13.96 -11.35 -8.09
CA PHE A 111 -13.71 -12.74 -8.39
C PHE A 111 -14.14 -13.01 -9.84
N ASN A 112 -13.19 -13.39 -10.69
CA ASN A 112 -13.40 -13.58 -12.14
C ASN A 112 -13.97 -12.33 -12.84
N GLY A 113 -13.54 -11.14 -12.41
CA GLY A 113 -13.97 -9.87 -13.01
C GLY A 113 -15.32 -9.35 -12.52
N GLU A 114 -16.03 -10.12 -11.69
CA GLU A 114 -17.31 -9.74 -11.13
C GLU A 114 -17.17 -9.32 -9.65
N PRO A 115 -17.81 -8.23 -9.21
CA PRO A 115 -17.82 -7.84 -7.82
C PRO A 115 -18.66 -8.83 -6.99
N LYS A 116 -18.15 -9.20 -5.81
CA LYS A 116 -18.83 -10.09 -4.87
C LYS A 116 -18.93 -9.46 -3.48
N THR A 117 -19.98 -9.85 -2.76
CA THR A 117 -20.09 -9.59 -1.32
C THR A 117 -18.98 -10.34 -0.60
N SER A 118 -18.37 -9.70 0.38
CA SER A 118 -17.19 -10.22 1.09
C SER A 118 -17.20 -9.82 2.56
N ILE A 119 -16.32 -10.44 3.34
CA ILE A 119 -16.09 -10.10 4.75
C ILE A 119 -14.68 -9.54 4.87
N TYR A 120 -14.55 -8.39 5.52
CA TYR A 120 -13.28 -7.75 5.77
C TYR A 120 -12.99 -7.71 7.28
N PHE A 121 -11.78 -8.13 7.66
CA PHE A 121 -11.32 -8.19 9.04
C PHE A 121 -10.28 -7.10 9.29
N LEU A 122 -10.52 -6.22 10.25
CA LEU A 122 -9.51 -5.27 10.74
C LEU A 122 -9.11 -5.62 12.16
N LYS A 123 -7.85 -6.00 12.34
CA LYS A 123 -7.28 -6.29 13.66
C LYS A 123 -6.47 -5.09 14.16
N ILE A 124 -6.89 -4.54 15.29
CA ILE A 124 -6.25 -3.38 15.94
C ILE A 124 -5.64 -3.86 17.25
N PHE A 125 -4.40 -3.46 17.52
CA PHE A 125 -3.71 -3.74 18.77
C PHE A 125 -3.61 -2.46 19.58
N PHE A 126 -4.24 -2.45 20.76
CA PHE A 126 -4.17 -1.30 21.66
C PHE A 126 -2.96 -1.45 22.56
N ARG A 127 -2.07 -0.46 22.53
CA ARG A 127 -0.92 -0.38 23.43
C ARG A 127 -1.02 0.89 24.24
N ASN A 128 -1.02 0.77 25.55
CA ASN A 128 -0.84 1.88 26.46
C ASN A 128 0.66 2.24 26.45
N ILE A 129 1.04 3.13 25.54
CA ILE A 129 2.33 3.80 25.62
C ILE A 129 2.22 4.74 26.81
N LYS A 130 2.54 4.24 28.02
CA LYS A 130 2.78 5.09 29.18
C LYS A 130 3.73 6.18 28.70
N ARG A 131 3.27 7.44 28.68
CA ARG A 131 4.03 8.60 28.22
C ARG A 131 5.44 8.51 28.81
N PHE A 132 6.42 8.18 27.97
CA PHE A 132 7.81 8.27 28.37
C PHE A 132 8.11 9.76 28.49
N ASN A 133 7.97 10.31 29.71
CA ASN A 133 8.55 11.60 30.11
C ASN A 133 10.09 11.48 30.16
N GLN A 134 10.71 10.91 29.13
CA GLN A 134 12.16 10.93 28.98
C GLN A 134 12.47 12.00 27.94
N PRO A 135 13.28 13.01 28.29
CA PRO A 135 13.76 13.96 27.30
C PRO A 135 14.49 13.15 26.22
N VAL A 136 14.07 13.32 24.97
CA VAL A 136 14.73 12.74 23.82
C VAL A 136 16.15 13.32 23.78
N ILE A 137 17.12 12.59 24.33
CA ILE A 137 18.52 12.85 24.10
C ILE A 137 18.75 12.42 22.65
N ILE A 138 18.78 13.40 21.75
CA ILE A 138 19.12 13.21 20.35
C ILE A 138 20.61 12.84 20.32
N ASP A 139 20.90 11.54 20.40
CA ASP A 139 22.21 11.00 20.12
C ASP A 139 22.48 11.12 18.62
N ARG A 140 23.46 11.97 18.25
CA ARG A 140 23.70 12.42 16.88
C ARG A 140 24.28 11.34 15.94
N PHE A 141 24.43 10.10 16.41
CA PHE A 141 25.07 9.02 15.64
C PHE A 141 24.27 7.72 15.54
N SER A 142 23.04 7.67 16.06
CA SER A 142 22.13 6.54 15.80
C SER A 142 21.02 6.96 14.82
N PHE A 143 21.10 6.46 13.58
CA PHE A 143 19.97 6.51 12.65
C PHE A 143 18.87 5.56 13.14
N ASN A 144 18.16 5.98 14.20
CA ASN A 144 16.86 5.41 14.52
C ASN A 144 15.85 6.00 13.56
N MET A 145 15.27 5.15 12.72
CA MET A 145 14.23 5.52 11.76
C MET A 145 13.07 6.17 12.52
N LEU A 146 12.96 7.51 12.45
CA LEU A 146 11.91 8.25 13.11
C LEU A 146 10.56 7.80 12.54
N LYS A 147 9.70 7.26 13.40
CA LYS A 147 8.33 6.86 13.02
C LYS A 147 7.39 8.04 13.18
N MET A 148 6.31 8.06 12.40
CA MET A 148 5.28 9.11 12.46
C MET A 148 4.69 9.29 13.86
N GLU A 149 4.72 8.24 14.66
CA GLU A 149 4.31 8.15 16.07
C GLU A 149 5.08 9.11 17.01
N HIS A 150 6.23 9.64 16.57
CA HIS A 150 7.09 10.51 17.38
C HIS A 150 6.81 12.02 17.17
N PHE A 151 5.82 12.39 16.37
CA PHE A 151 5.51 13.80 16.06
C PHE A 151 4.13 14.20 16.62
N ASP A 152 4.11 15.00 17.68
CA ASP A 152 2.89 15.48 18.33
C ASP A 152 2.13 16.55 17.51
N SER A 153 2.82 17.26 16.62
CA SER A 153 2.16 18.19 15.68
C SER A 153 2.99 18.38 14.41
N LEU A 154 2.31 18.33 13.26
CA LEU A 154 2.88 18.71 11.97
C LEU A 154 2.60 20.20 11.75
N ALA A 155 3.52 21.06 12.19
CA ALA A 155 3.50 22.45 11.77
C ALA A 155 3.91 22.52 10.30
N LEU A 156 2.96 22.84 9.41
CA LEU A 156 3.24 23.04 7.99
C LEU A 156 4.15 24.26 7.83
N SER A 157 5.46 24.05 7.66
CA SER A 157 6.36 25.12 7.25
C SER A 157 6.09 25.46 5.78
N LYS A 158 6.06 26.75 5.43
CA LYS A 158 6.06 27.22 4.03
C LYS A 158 7.42 26.99 3.33
N THR A 159 8.30 26.23 3.98
CA THR A 159 9.62 25.83 3.51
C THR A 159 9.62 24.30 3.36
N SER A 160 10.21 23.83 2.28
CA SER A 160 10.39 22.40 1.99
C SER A 160 11.88 22.14 1.84
N SER A 161 12.38 21.13 2.54
CA SER A 161 13.72 20.58 2.34
C SER A 161 13.58 19.16 1.83
N GLY A 162 14.43 18.76 0.89
CA GLY A 162 14.48 17.39 0.42
C GLY A 162 15.90 16.98 0.05
N MET A 163 16.13 15.69 0.14
CA MET A 163 17.40 15.04 -0.19
C MET A 163 17.09 13.92 -1.18
N VAL A 164 17.75 13.93 -2.33
CA VAL A 164 17.70 12.85 -3.31
C VAL A 164 19.03 12.12 -3.28
N LEU A 165 18.97 10.81 -2.99
CA LEU A 165 20.10 9.90 -3.05
C LEU A 165 20.00 9.10 -4.35
N GLY A 166 21.01 9.21 -5.20
CA GLY A 166 21.11 8.45 -6.44
C GLY A 166 22.39 7.64 -6.48
N GLY A 167 22.30 6.34 -6.78
CA GLY A 167 23.46 5.53 -7.11
C GLY A 167 23.65 5.47 -8.62
N MET A 168 24.88 5.57 -9.09
CA MET A 168 25.24 5.29 -10.48
C MET A 168 26.33 4.22 -10.51
N MET A 169 26.16 3.27 -11.43
CA MET A 169 27.14 2.24 -11.73
C MET A 169 27.43 2.32 -13.23
N ASN A 170 28.69 2.52 -13.57
CA ASN A 170 29.16 2.53 -14.95
C ASN A 170 30.13 1.38 -15.16
N GLN A 171 29.83 0.55 -16.14
CA GLN A 171 30.74 -0.47 -16.64
C GLN A 171 31.06 -0.14 -18.10
N PHE A 172 32.35 0.07 -18.39
CA PHE A 172 32.81 0.19 -19.78
C PHE A 172 32.69 -1.16 -20.47
N VAL A 173 32.31 -1.18 -21.75
CA VAL A 173 32.24 -2.40 -22.55
C VAL A 173 33.43 -2.41 -23.51
N GLY A 174 34.27 -3.45 -23.45
CA GLY A 174 35.44 -3.64 -24.32
C GLY A 174 36.78 -3.54 -23.56
N SER A 175 37.92 -3.63 -24.25
CA SER A 175 39.27 -3.78 -23.67
C SER A 175 39.72 -2.69 -22.68
N VAL A 176 38.97 -1.59 -22.57
CA VAL A 176 39.17 -0.53 -21.58
C VAL A 176 38.63 -0.95 -20.19
N SER A 177 37.65 -1.86 -20.13
CA SER A 177 37.10 -2.38 -18.87
C SER A 177 38.11 -3.15 -18.03
N ASP A 178 39.08 -3.78 -18.69
CA ASP A 178 40.10 -4.61 -18.05
C ASP A 178 41.13 -3.80 -17.24
N TYR A 179 41.23 -2.50 -17.53
CA TYR A 179 42.17 -1.59 -16.88
C TYR A 179 41.52 -0.59 -15.92
N LEU A 180 40.29 -0.14 -16.20
CA LEU A 180 39.60 0.87 -15.38
C LEU A 180 38.66 0.28 -14.33
N GLY A 181 38.34 -1.02 -14.42
CA GLY A 181 37.49 -1.72 -13.47
C GLY A 181 36.05 -1.19 -13.43
N PHE A 182 35.31 -1.60 -12.41
CA PHE A 182 33.93 -1.20 -12.19
C PHE A 182 33.88 0.17 -11.50
N GLY A 183 33.36 1.18 -12.18
CA GLY A 183 33.22 2.53 -11.64
C GLY A 183 31.85 2.75 -11.02
N GLY A 184 31.80 3.03 -9.72
CA GLY A 184 30.58 3.41 -9.02
C GLY A 184 30.66 4.83 -8.48
N GLY A 185 29.53 5.53 -8.43
CA GLY A 185 29.40 6.85 -7.85
C GLY A 185 28.10 6.99 -7.08
N MET A 186 28.14 7.71 -5.96
CA MET A 186 26.94 8.11 -5.23
C MET A 186 26.72 9.61 -5.43
N LYS A 187 25.51 9.97 -5.83
CA LYS A 187 25.04 11.35 -5.94
C LYS A 187 24.12 11.66 -4.77
N ILE A 188 24.38 12.78 -4.11
CA ILE A 188 23.53 13.31 -3.05
C ILE A 188 23.15 14.73 -3.47
N ASP A 189 21.88 14.96 -3.78
CA ASP A 189 21.34 16.28 -4.10
C ASP A 189 20.51 16.79 -2.92
N PHE A 190 20.89 17.94 -2.38
CA PHE A 190 20.11 18.66 -1.38
C PHE A 190 19.38 19.83 -2.03
N TYR A 191 18.08 19.95 -1.78
CA TYR A 191 17.33 21.12 -2.21
C TYR A 191 16.55 21.72 -1.06
N TYR A 192 16.54 23.05 -1.03
CA TYR A 192 15.79 23.86 -0.09
C TYR A 192 14.91 24.82 -0.89
N ARG A 193 13.59 24.76 -0.65
CA ARG A 193 12.60 25.63 -1.28
C ARG A 193 11.90 26.44 -0.20
N SER A 194 12.16 27.74 -0.17
CA SER A 194 11.38 28.70 0.61
C SER A 194 10.38 29.41 -0.31
N LYS A 195 9.11 29.51 0.10
CA LYS A 195 8.17 30.40 -0.57
C LYS A 195 8.50 31.85 -0.18
N ILE A 196 8.56 32.76 -1.16
CA ILE A 196 8.37 34.21 -0.95
C ILE A 196 6.89 34.43 -0.62
#